data_AF-A0A0D2N6U9-F1
#
_entry.id   AF-A0A0D2N6U9-F1
#
_cell.length_a   1.000
_cell.length_b   1.000
_cell.length_c   1.000
_cell.angle_alpha   90.00
_cell.angle_beta   90.00
_cell.angle_gamma   90.00
#
_symmetry.space_group_name_H-M   'P 1'
#
loop_
_entity.id
_entity.type
_entity.pdbx_description
1 polymer ?
#
loop_
_entity_poly.entity_id
_entity_poly.type
_entity_poly.pdbx_seq_one_letter_code
_entity_poly.pdbx_strand_id
1 'polypeptide(L)' 'FDHRRGGHLILWDLGIYIQFPPGSLILIPSATVAHSNTPVEKHEARASFTQY' A
#
# COMPACT_ATOMS: atom_id res chain seq x y z
N PHE A 1 8.46 -7.46 -6.38
CA PHE A 1 7.72 -6.47 -7.18
C PHE A 1 8.52 -5.17 -7.25
N ASP A 2 8.46 -4.41 -8.34
CA ASP A 2 9.01 -3.05 -8.43
C ASP A 2 8.04 -2.06 -7.76
N HIS A 3 8.39 -1.64 -6.55
CA HIS A 3 7.57 -0.75 -5.73
C HIS A 3 7.43 0.67 -6.28
N ARG A 4 8.10 1.01 -7.38
CA ARG A 4 7.96 2.29 -8.09
C ARG A 4 6.90 2.20 -9.19
N ARG A 5 6.49 0.99 -9.57
CA ARG A 5 5.55 0.71 -10.66
C ARG A 5 4.20 0.20 -10.17
N GLY A 6 4.14 -0.43 -9.01
CA GLY A 6 2.89 -0.98 -8.45
C GLY A 6 3.00 -1.32 -6.96
N GLY A 7 1.91 -1.86 -6.39
CA GLY A 7 1.85 -2.18 -4.96
C GLY A 7 1.87 -0.96 -4.04
N HIS A 8 1.52 0.21 -4.57
CA HIS A 8 1.46 1.48 -3.86
C HIS A 8 0.24 1.49 -2.92
N LEU A 9 0.29 2.33 -1.89
CA LEU A 9 -0.79 2.53 -0.94
C LEU A 9 -1.56 3.81 -1.30
N ILE A 10 -2.88 3.71 -1.37
CA ILE A 10 -3.79 4.84 -1.58
C ILE A 10 -4.45 5.18 -0.25
N LEU A 11 -4.39 6.45 0.14
CA LEU A 11 -5.19 7.01 1.24
C LEU A 11 -6.25 7.93 0.61
N TRP A 12 -7.46 7.40 0.39
CA TRP A 12 -8.47 8.01 -0.47
C TRP A 12 -8.94 9.37 0.05
N ASP A 13 -9.26 9.45 1.34
CA ASP A 13 -9.79 10.68 1.97
C ASP A 13 -8.76 11.82 1.99
N LEU A 14 -7.48 11.48 1.88
CA LEU A 14 -6.38 12.43 1.87
C LEU A 14 -5.93 12.80 0.45
N GLY A 15 -6.38 12.06 -0.57
CA GLY A 15 -5.88 12.22 -1.94
C GLY A 15 -4.39 11.91 -2.08
N ILE A 16 -3.83 11.11 -1.17
CA ILE A 16 -2.40 10.80 -1.12
C ILE A 16 -2.13 9.42 -1.72
N TYR A 17 -1.05 9.36 -2.49
CA TYR A 17 -0.54 8.15 -3.11
C TYR A 17 0.90 7.90 -2.68
N ILE A 18 1.17 6.74 -2.09
CA ILE A 18 2.44 6.44 -1.42
C ILE A 18 3.09 5.22 -2.09
N GLN A 19 4.31 5.40 -2.60
CA GLN A 19 5.14 4.25 -2.96
C GLN A 19 5.44 3.44 -1.70
N PHE A 20 5.23 2.13 -1.74
CA PHE A 20 5.36 1.27 -0.56
C PHE A 20 6.43 0.19 -0.78
N PRO A 21 7.73 0.52 -0.61
CA PRO A 21 8.83 -0.43 -0.74
C PRO A 21 8.71 -1.65 0.19
N PRO A 22 9.26 -2.81 -0.20
CA PRO A 22 9.42 -3.95 0.71
C PRO A 22 10.14 -3.53 2.00
N GLY A 23 9.66 -3.98 3.16
CA GLY A 23 10.20 -3.61 4.46
C GLY A 23 9.68 -2.28 5.03
N SER A 24 8.79 -1.58 4.31
CA SER A 24 8.13 -0.39 4.84
C SER A 24 7.07 -0.73 5.88
N LEU A 25 6.85 0.20 6.80
CA LEU A 25 5.81 0.14 7.82
C LEU A 25 5.05 1.46 7.85
N ILE A 26 3.75 1.39 8.10
CA ILE A 26 2.90 2.56 8.29
C ILE A 26 1.88 2.26 9.40
N LEU A 27 1.59 3.28 10.21
CA LEU A 27 0.47 3.28 11.14
C LEU A 27 -0.66 4.08 10.51
N ILE A 28 -1.82 3.45 10.33
CA ILE A 28 -3.00 4.07 9.71
C ILE A 28 -4.19 3.88 10.66
N PRO A 29 -4.98 4.93 10.95
CA PRO A 29 -6.24 4.77 11.66
C PRO A 29 -7.30 4.21 10.70
N SER A 30 -7.26 2.88 10.46
CA SER A 30 -8.04 2.17 9.44
C SER A 30 -9.56 2.36 9.53
N ALA A 31 -10.09 2.65 10.71
CA ALA A 31 -11.52 2.92 10.90
C ALA A 31 -11.96 4.29 10.37
N THR A 32 -11.02 5.21 10.18
CA THR A 32 -11.29 6.61 9.80
C THR A 32 -10.78 7.01 8.42
N VAL A 33 -9.84 6.25 7.86
CA VAL A 33 -9.22 6.56 6.56
C VAL A 33 -9.36 5.35 5.64
N ALA A 34 -10.17 5.51 4.59
CA ALA A 34 -10.33 4.51 3.55
C ALA A 34 -9.01 4.37 2.78
N HIS A 35 -8.53 3.13 2.65
CA HIS A 35 -7.26 2.84 2.01
C HIS A 35 -7.31 1.54 1.19
N SER A 36 -6.43 1.45 0.19
CA SER A 36 -6.27 0.26 -0.65
C SER A 36 -4.86 0.17 -1.24
N ASN A 37 -4.53 -0.96 -1.85
CA ASN A 37 -3.28 -1.12 -2.61
C ASN A 37 -3.54 -1.14 -4.11
N THR A 38 -2.63 -0.56 -4.89
CA THR A 38 -2.62 -0.81 -6.33
C THR A 38 -2.10 -2.21 -6.64
N PRO A 39 -2.52 -2.80 -7.76
CA PRO A 39 -1.96 -4.08 -8.19
C PRO A 39 -0.45 -3.96 -8.45
N VAL A 40 0.24 -5.08 -8.31
CA VAL A 40 1.60 -5.29 -8.87
C VAL A 40 1.46 -5.87 -10.28
N GLU A 41 2.56 -5.96 -11.03
CA GLU A 41 2.53 -6.58 -12.36
C GLU A 41 2.17 -8.08 -12.26
N LYS A 42 1.56 -8.64 -13.30
CA LYS A 42 1.01 -10.03 -13.28
C LYS A 42 2.03 -11.12 -12.90
N HIS A 43 3.32 -10.88 -13.15
CA HIS A 43 4.42 -11.81 -12.88
C HIS A 43 5.06 -11.59 -11.51
N GLU A 44 4.59 -10.61 -10.74
CA GLU A 44 5.14 -10.21 -9.46
C GLU A 44 4.26 -10.69 -8.30
N ALA A 45 4.90 -10.95 -7.16
CA ALA A 45 4.23 -11.20 -5.90
C ALA A 45 4.58 -10.11 -4.87
N ARG A 46 3.61 -9.81 -4.00
CA ARG A 46 3.73 -8.91 -2.85
C ARG A 46 2.94 -9.48 -1.68
N ALA A 47 3.55 -9.50 -0.52
CA ALA A 47 2.90 -9.87 0.74
C ALA A 47 3.04 -8.72 1.75
N SER A 48 2.08 -8.63 2.66
CA SER A 48 2.10 -7.74 3.81
C SER A 48 1.44 -8.45 4.98
N PHE A 49 1.80 -8.06 6.20
CA PHE A 49 1.06 -8.43 7.39
C PHE A 49 0.49 -7.15 8.02
N THR A 50 -0.62 -7.29 8.73
CA THR A 50 -1.26 -6.18 9.45
C THR A 50 -1.46 -6.61 10.88
N GLN A 51 -1.19 -5.69 11.80
CA GLN A 51 -1.52 -5.81 13.22
C GLN A 51 -2.44 -4.65 13.59
N TYR A 52 -3.40 -4.92 14.47
CA TYR A 52 -4.37 -3.95 14.98
C TYR A 52 -4.21 -3.80 16.49
#